data_AF-A0A6N3GHR1-F1
#
_entry.id   AF-A0A6N3GHR1-F1
#
_cell.length_a   1.000
_cell.length_b   1.000
_cell.length_c   1.000
_cell.angle_alpha   90.00
_cell.angle_beta   90.00
_cell.angle_gamma   90.00
#
_symmetry.space_group_name_H-M   'P 1'
#
loop_
_entity.id
_entity.type
_entity.pdbx_description
1 polymer ?
#
loop_
_entity_poly.entity_id
_entity_poly.type
_entity_poly.pdbx_seq_one_letter_code
_entity_poly.pdbx_strand_id
1 'polypeptide(L)'
;MRNINKLFMTIIVIAIIMIIPNNVMIASADTTLSYKDVDGVKCVNIVELARLKGGQVSEATHEVYGKGYKITFDGKLVTVYEEAPYIFIDGKITVLKTEVISADGLEYNFPVMQTPAKEGDGFLIPMFVVEKSLGIKGSEEGIVVETPKEDEKEDTNTGNDNSNSGSNNSGNSGSSNNGGNNGNSGNNGNGGNTTPTPKPDPTPTPDPKPEEPKPEQPSGMSFSTFAGKLSGMGFDGSGNYYENGTYMGTVSADGGGAYFALEQNSASFNSVIKNCFNMLLPTKGGQLYSMVSSPFSDQTLKMDGRTVTIKNFGNGISVNITN
;
A
#
# COMPACT_ATOMS: atom_id res chain seq x y z
N MET A 1 39.45 21.45 53.52
CA MET A 1 38.30 20.53 53.43
C MET A 1 37.20 21.19 52.62
N ARG A 2 36.73 20.43 51.63
CA ARG A 2 35.54 20.52 50.76
C ARG A 2 34.36 21.43 51.19
N ASN A 3 33.77 22.15 50.21
CA ASN A 3 32.33 22.17 49.80
C ASN A 3 32.06 23.47 48.99
N ILE A 4 32.06 23.48 47.65
CA ILE A 4 31.05 23.04 46.65
C ILE A 4 29.70 23.79 46.71
N ASN A 5 29.57 24.71 45.75
CA ASN A 5 28.44 25.05 44.86
C ASN A 5 27.01 25.18 45.41
N LYS A 6 26.40 26.35 45.12
CA LYS A 6 25.05 26.50 44.53
C LYS A 6 24.84 27.94 44.06
N LEU A 7 25.11 28.20 42.78
CA LEU A 7 24.70 29.42 42.08
C LEU A 7 23.28 29.15 41.52
N PHE A 8 22.29 29.84 42.06
CA PHE A 8 20.93 29.85 41.55
C PHE A 8 20.90 30.63 40.23
N MET A 9 20.59 29.93 39.13
CA MET A 9 20.34 30.57 37.84
C MET A 9 18.82 30.73 37.67
N THR A 10 18.38 31.99 37.72
CA THR A 10 16.99 32.42 37.55
C THR A 10 16.53 32.18 36.12
N ILE A 11 15.51 31.34 35.93
CA ILE A 11 14.76 31.20 34.67
C ILE A 11 13.76 32.35 34.59
N ILE A 12 13.94 33.25 33.63
CA ILE A 12 12.93 34.24 33.25
C ILE A 12 11.89 33.54 32.38
N VAL A 13 10.69 33.35 32.93
CA VAL A 13 9.50 32.95 32.17
C VAL A 13 8.97 34.20 31.46
N ILE A 14 9.24 34.32 30.16
CA ILE A 14 8.52 35.29 29.32
C ILE A 14 7.24 34.59 28.84
N ALA A 15 6.13 34.87 29.52
CA ALA A 15 4.80 34.58 29.02
C ALA A 15 4.46 35.59 27.90
N ILE A 16 4.64 35.19 26.65
CA ILE A 16 4.03 35.91 25.52
C ILE A 16 2.66 35.29 25.30
N ILE A 17 1.63 35.97 25.80
CA ILE A 17 0.25 35.79 25.35
C ILE A 17 0.19 36.41 23.94
N MET A 18 0.37 35.58 22.92
CA MET A 18 0.04 35.97 21.54
C MET A 18 -1.45 35.72 21.32
N ILE A 19 -2.21 36.82 21.27
CA ILE A 19 -3.54 36.86 20.68
C ILE A 19 -3.32 36.70 19.17
N ILE A 20 -3.54 35.51 18.63
CA ILE A 20 -3.56 35.30 17.19
C ILE A 20 -4.90 35.82 16.67
N PRO A 21 -4.95 36.77 15.73
CA PRO A 21 -6.18 37.11 15.05
C PRO A 21 -6.66 35.90 14.24
N ASN A 22 -7.91 35.50 14.46
CA ASN A 22 -8.60 34.52 13.63
C ASN A 22 -8.51 34.97 12.15
N ASN A 23 -8.14 34.03 11.28
CA ASN A 23 -8.03 34.15 9.81
C ASN A 23 -6.62 34.34 9.23
N VAL A 24 -5.63 33.61 9.75
CA VAL A 24 -4.47 33.26 8.93
C VAL A 24 -4.74 31.92 8.25
N MET A 25 -5.06 31.96 6.95
CA MET A 25 -4.90 30.80 6.07
C MET A 25 -3.42 30.42 6.08
N ILE A 26 -3.05 29.43 6.89
CA ILE A 26 -1.73 28.81 6.82
C ILE A 26 -1.75 27.94 5.57
N ALA A 27 -0.95 28.31 4.57
CA ALA A 27 -0.67 27.41 3.47
C ALA A 27 -0.04 26.13 4.06
N SER A 28 -0.77 25.02 4.03
CA SER A 28 -0.28 23.70 4.44
C SER A 28 0.83 23.29 3.47
N ALA A 29 2.09 23.39 3.89
CA ALA A 29 3.19 22.80 3.14
C ALA A 29 3.27 21.32 3.50
N ASP A 30 3.18 20.46 2.48
CA ASP A 30 3.40 19.03 2.66
C ASP A 30 4.78 18.81 3.28
N THR A 31 4.83 18.05 4.37
CA THR A 31 6.10 17.72 5.02
C THR A 31 6.54 16.34 4.56
N THR A 32 7.76 16.24 4.05
CA THR A 32 8.34 14.95 3.63
C THR A 32 9.24 14.40 4.73
N LEU A 33 8.88 13.24 5.27
CA LEU A 33 9.74 12.47 6.16
C LEU A 33 10.74 11.65 5.34
N SER A 34 12.01 12.07 5.35
CA SER A 34 13.06 11.40 4.58
C SER A 34 13.37 9.98 5.07
N TYR A 35 13.75 9.10 4.15
CA TYR A 35 14.25 7.78 4.50
C TYR A 35 15.60 7.83 5.20
N LYS A 36 15.86 6.78 5.98
CA LYS A 36 17.16 6.42 6.53
C LYS A 36 17.56 5.08 5.96
N ASP A 37 18.79 4.97 5.49
CA ASP A 37 19.34 3.70 5.03
C ASP A 37 19.92 2.95 6.23
N VAL A 38 19.44 1.73 6.43
CA VAL A 38 20.01 0.78 7.40
C VAL A 38 20.33 -0.49 6.63
N ASP A 39 21.62 -0.72 6.38
CA ASP A 39 22.13 -1.88 5.64
C ASP A 39 21.45 -2.08 4.27
N GLY A 40 21.22 -0.98 3.52
CA GLY A 40 20.55 -1.01 2.23
C GLY A 40 19.03 -1.12 2.29
N VAL A 41 18.43 -1.04 3.49
CA VAL A 41 16.98 -1.05 3.70
C VAL A 41 16.50 0.35 4.05
N LYS A 42 15.57 0.87 3.25
CA LYS A 42 14.88 2.13 3.54
C LYS A 42 14.02 1.99 4.80
N CYS A 43 14.31 2.81 5.80
CA CYS A 43 13.61 2.89 7.07
C CYS A 43 13.12 4.31 7.33
N VAL A 44 12.16 4.46 8.24
CA VAL A 44 11.67 5.76 8.74
C VAL A 44 11.59 5.77 10.26
N ASN A 45 11.73 6.95 10.85
CA ASN A 45 11.53 7.14 12.28
C ASN A 45 10.03 7.11 12.62
N ILE A 46 9.59 6.07 13.33
CA ILE A 46 8.17 5.86 13.61
C ILE A 46 7.57 6.89 14.55
N VAL A 47 8.38 7.47 15.44
CA VAL A 47 7.94 8.50 16.37
C VAL A 47 7.74 9.83 15.62
N GLU A 48 8.67 10.18 14.72
CA GLU A 48 8.53 11.36 13.86
C GLU A 48 7.35 11.25 12.90
N LEU A 49 7.19 10.09 12.25
CA LEU A 49 6.04 9.81 11.39
C LEU A 49 4.71 10.00 12.13
N ALA A 50 4.60 9.45 13.35
CA ALA A 50 3.41 9.62 14.16
C ALA A 50 3.16 11.09 14.50
N ARG A 51 4.19 11.85 14.88
CA ARG A 51 4.05 13.29 15.17
C ARG A 51 3.58 14.09 13.97
N LEU A 52 4.16 13.84 12.79
CA LEU A 52 3.74 14.50 11.54
C LEU A 52 2.28 14.20 11.19
N LYS A 53 1.78 13.01 11.55
CA LYS A 53 0.40 12.59 11.36
C LYS A 53 -0.55 12.97 12.51
N GLY A 54 -0.11 13.78 13.47
CA GLY A 54 -0.93 14.17 14.63
C GLY A 54 -1.21 13.02 15.61
N GLY A 55 -0.39 11.97 15.58
CA GLY A 55 -0.46 10.80 16.44
C GLY A 55 -0.02 11.06 17.89
N GLN A 56 -0.36 10.12 18.75
CA GLN A 56 0.01 10.13 20.17
C GLN A 56 1.19 9.19 20.41
N VAL A 57 2.17 9.65 21.20
CA VAL A 57 3.34 8.88 21.61
C VAL A 57 3.38 8.86 23.13
N SER A 58 3.48 7.68 23.72
CA SER A 58 3.60 7.49 25.16
C SER A 58 4.72 6.50 25.47
N GLU A 59 5.45 6.75 26.55
CA GLU A 59 6.51 5.83 27.00
C GLU A 59 5.91 4.50 27.46
N ALA A 60 6.64 3.43 27.20
CA ALA A 60 6.32 2.08 27.65
C ALA A 60 7.55 1.42 28.28
N THR A 61 7.32 0.49 29.19
CA THR A 61 8.37 -0.35 29.76
C THR A 61 7.88 -1.79 29.83
N HIS A 62 8.76 -2.72 29.46
CA HIS A 62 8.53 -4.15 29.53
C HIS A 62 9.61 -4.79 30.39
N GLU A 63 9.24 -5.75 31.24
CA GLU A 63 10.18 -6.39 32.18
C GLU A 63 11.37 -7.04 31.49
N VAL A 64 11.15 -7.59 30.28
CA VAL A 64 12.18 -8.30 29.51
C VAL A 64 12.81 -7.42 28.43
N TYR A 65 12.05 -6.51 27.83
CA TYR A 65 12.47 -5.81 26.60
C TYR A 65 12.90 -4.35 26.85
N GLY A 66 12.89 -3.93 28.11
CA GLY A 66 13.32 -2.59 28.51
C GLY A 66 12.31 -1.51 28.15
N LYS A 67 12.82 -0.31 27.88
CA LYS A 67 12.02 0.87 27.56
C LYS A 67 11.52 0.83 26.12
N GLY A 68 10.59 1.69 25.79
CA GLY A 68 9.98 1.75 24.48
C GLY A 68 8.87 2.77 24.38
N TYR A 69 8.06 2.65 23.34
CA TYR A 69 6.92 3.52 23.10
C TYR A 69 5.67 2.73 22.71
N LYS A 70 4.51 3.25 23.12
CA LYS A 70 3.21 3.00 22.52
C LYS A 70 2.82 4.21 21.71
N ILE A 71 2.57 3.99 20.42
CA ILE A 71 2.39 5.02 19.41
C ILE A 71 1.07 4.76 18.69
N THR A 72 0.18 5.75 18.66
CA THR A 72 -1.14 5.65 18.03
C THR A 72 -1.31 6.71 16.95
N PHE A 73 -1.55 6.30 15.72
CA PHE A 73 -1.88 7.18 14.58
C PHE A 73 -2.60 6.37 13.50
N ASP A 74 -3.39 7.02 12.66
CA ASP A 74 -4.17 6.38 11.57
C ASP A 74 -4.98 5.15 12.04
N GLY A 75 -5.48 5.17 13.28
CA GLY A 75 -6.24 4.07 13.89
C GLY A 75 -5.41 2.82 14.24
N LYS A 76 -4.07 2.89 14.14
CA LYS A 76 -3.13 1.81 14.45
C LYS A 76 -2.45 2.03 15.80
N LEU A 77 -2.18 0.94 16.51
CA LEU A 77 -1.32 0.93 17.70
C LEU A 77 0.01 0.24 17.38
N VAL A 78 1.11 1.00 17.41
CA VAL A 78 2.47 0.48 17.30
C VAL A 78 3.12 0.47 18.67
N THR A 79 3.63 -0.68 19.10
CA THR A 79 4.44 -0.81 20.31
C THR A 79 5.83 -1.28 19.95
N VAL A 80 6.83 -0.53 20.39
CA VAL A 80 8.24 -0.81 20.13
C VAL A 80 8.98 -0.84 21.45
N TYR A 81 9.90 -1.78 21.64
CA TYR A 81 10.79 -1.84 22.81
C TYR A 81 12.23 -1.97 22.34
N GLU A 82 13.15 -1.41 23.12
CA GLU A 82 14.58 -1.32 22.80
C GLU A 82 15.21 -2.68 22.54
N GLU A 83 14.92 -3.65 23.40
CA GLU A 83 15.57 -4.97 23.39
C GLU A 83 14.65 -6.06 22.79
N ALA A 84 13.48 -5.69 22.26
CA ALA A 84 12.59 -6.67 21.64
C ALA A 84 13.08 -7.03 20.22
N PRO A 85 13.14 -8.32 19.85
CA PRO A 85 13.59 -8.75 18.51
C PRO A 85 12.54 -8.53 17.40
N TYR A 86 11.44 -7.87 17.73
CA TYR A 86 10.29 -7.55 16.87
C TYR A 86 9.50 -6.42 17.51
N ILE A 87 8.52 -5.90 16.77
CA ILE A 87 7.59 -4.87 17.25
C ILE A 87 6.17 -5.46 17.32
N PHE A 88 5.24 -4.72 17.91
CA PHE A 88 3.84 -5.09 17.91
C PHE A 88 3.03 -4.05 17.16
N ILE A 89 2.20 -4.50 16.22
CA ILE A 89 1.22 -3.65 15.54
C ILE A 89 -0.15 -4.25 15.81
N ASP A 90 -1.04 -3.47 16.42
CA ASP A 90 -2.35 -3.91 16.91
C ASP A 90 -2.26 -5.18 17.78
N GLY A 91 -1.21 -5.25 18.61
CA GLY A 91 -0.91 -6.39 19.48
C GLY A 91 -0.28 -7.62 18.79
N LYS A 92 -0.07 -7.59 17.47
CA LYS A 92 0.52 -8.69 16.71
C LYS A 92 2.02 -8.50 16.52
N ILE A 93 2.79 -9.58 16.72
CA ILE A 93 4.22 -9.61 16.45
C ILE A 93 4.48 -9.28 14.98
N THR A 94 5.34 -8.31 14.74
CA THR A 94 5.77 -7.86 13.42
C THR A 94 7.29 -7.78 13.38
N VAL A 95 7.88 -8.47 12.42
CA VAL A 95 9.34 -8.58 12.29
C VAL A 95 9.91 -7.42 11.48
N LEU A 96 11.12 -7.00 11.83
CA LEU A 96 11.82 -5.87 11.20
C LEU A 96 12.76 -6.30 10.08
N LYS A 97 13.08 -7.60 9.99
CA LYS A 97 13.92 -8.13 8.92
C LYS A 97 13.44 -9.51 8.51
N THR A 98 13.57 -9.79 7.22
CA THR A 98 13.41 -11.13 6.66
C THR A 98 14.61 -11.46 5.80
N GLU A 99 15.00 -12.73 5.79
CA GLU A 99 16.00 -13.28 4.87
C GLU A 99 15.34 -14.30 3.96
N VAL A 100 15.71 -14.29 2.68
CA VAL A 100 15.26 -15.30 1.74
C VAL A 100 16.12 -16.53 1.92
N ILE A 101 15.49 -17.66 2.22
CA ILE A 101 16.13 -18.97 2.18
C ILE A 101 15.59 -19.78 1.01
N SER A 102 16.45 -20.50 0.33
CA SER A 102 16.07 -21.41 -0.75
C SER A 102 16.11 -22.85 -0.24
N ALA A 103 14.98 -23.55 -0.32
CA ALA A 103 14.88 -24.97 -0.02
C ALA A 103 13.99 -25.63 -1.08
N ASP A 104 14.40 -26.79 -1.60
CA ASP A 104 13.64 -27.56 -2.60
C ASP A 104 13.26 -26.76 -3.87
N GLY A 105 14.08 -25.78 -4.24
CA GLY A 105 13.82 -24.88 -5.38
C GLY A 105 12.79 -23.80 -5.12
N LEU A 106 12.31 -23.66 -3.88
CA LEU A 106 11.40 -22.61 -3.41
C LEU A 106 12.13 -21.61 -2.51
N GLU A 107 11.77 -20.34 -2.65
CA GLU A 107 12.28 -19.25 -1.82
C GLU A 107 11.27 -18.89 -0.73
N TYR A 108 11.76 -18.77 0.51
CA TYR A 108 10.95 -18.45 1.69
C TYR A 108 11.54 -17.25 2.40
N ASN A 109 10.70 -16.25 2.71
CA ASN A 109 11.09 -15.15 3.58
C ASN A 109 11.01 -15.60 5.04
N PHE A 110 12.15 -15.93 5.63
CA PHE A 110 12.26 -16.29 7.02
C PHE A 110 12.47 -15.05 7.89
N PRO A 111 11.73 -14.93 9.01
CA PRO A 111 11.90 -13.82 9.92
C PRO A 111 13.29 -13.88 10.57
N VAL A 112 13.98 -12.75 10.56
CA VAL A 112 15.22 -12.57 11.31
C VAL A 112 14.88 -11.77 12.56
N MET A 113 15.21 -12.35 13.72
CA MET A 113 15.06 -11.67 15.01
C MET A 113 16.07 -10.53 15.08
N GLN A 114 15.59 -9.30 15.14
CA GLN A 114 16.42 -8.11 15.16
C GLN A 114 15.78 -7.04 16.03
N THR A 115 16.57 -6.43 16.91
CA THR A 115 16.14 -5.30 17.71
C THR A 115 16.00 -4.04 16.85
N PRO A 116 14.99 -3.19 17.10
CA PRO A 116 14.81 -1.96 16.34
C PRO A 116 16.01 -1.02 16.50
N ALA A 117 16.52 -0.49 15.39
CA ALA A 117 17.58 0.51 15.43
C ALA A 117 17.03 1.81 16.01
N LYS A 118 17.74 2.39 16.99
CA LYS A 118 17.40 3.71 17.55
C LYS A 118 17.86 4.83 16.64
N GLU A 119 17.04 5.87 16.54
CA GLU A 119 17.43 7.15 15.95
C GLU A 119 16.81 8.29 16.76
N GLY A 120 17.65 9.14 17.32
CA GLY A 120 17.18 10.22 18.19
C GLY A 120 16.36 9.69 19.37
N ASP A 121 15.13 10.18 19.50
CA ASP A 121 14.15 9.73 20.49
C ASP A 121 13.17 8.67 19.96
N GLY A 122 13.44 8.14 18.76
CA GLY A 122 12.58 7.16 18.09
C GLY A 122 13.32 5.92 17.63
N PHE A 123 12.63 5.15 16.81
CA PHE A 123 13.11 3.88 16.27
C PHE A 123 12.87 3.84 14.76
N LEU A 124 13.84 3.27 14.06
CA LEU A 124 13.80 3.09 12.62
C LEU A 124 13.00 1.82 12.29
N ILE A 125 11.94 2.00 11.54
CA ILE A 125 11.07 0.92 11.07
C ILE A 125 11.22 0.81 9.54
N PRO A 126 11.50 -0.38 9.01
CA PRO A 126 11.61 -0.60 7.57
C PRO A 126 10.34 -0.25 6.82
N MET A 127 10.47 0.30 5.62
CA MET A 127 9.32 0.69 4.81
C MET A 127 8.41 -0.48 4.44
N PHE A 128 8.94 -1.69 4.27
CA PHE A 128 8.09 -2.86 4.03
C PHE A 128 7.13 -3.13 5.20
N VAL A 129 7.53 -2.81 6.44
CA VAL A 129 6.68 -2.92 7.63
C VAL A 129 5.65 -1.78 7.63
N VAL A 130 6.08 -0.56 7.35
CA VAL A 130 5.22 0.63 7.30
C VAL A 130 4.12 0.47 6.24
N GLU A 131 4.50 0.08 5.02
CA GLU A 131 3.56 -0.13 3.92
C GLU A 131 2.59 -1.27 4.23
N LYS A 132 3.10 -2.42 4.65
CA LYS A 132 2.29 -3.63 4.85
C LYS A 132 1.38 -3.52 6.05
N SER A 133 1.87 -2.98 7.16
CA SER A 133 1.18 -3.05 8.45
C SER A 133 0.44 -1.75 8.80
N LEU A 134 0.91 -0.61 8.29
CA LEU A 134 0.31 0.70 8.54
C LEU A 134 -0.41 1.25 7.30
N GLY A 135 -0.19 0.68 6.11
CA GLY A 135 -0.85 1.11 4.88
C GLY A 135 -0.30 2.44 4.33
N ILE A 136 0.84 2.91 4.83
CA ILE A 136 1.42 4.19 4.47
C ILE A 136 2.44 3.97 3.35
N LYS A 137 2.19 4.59 2.21
CA LYS A 137 3.07 4.50 1.04
C LYS A 137 4.14 5.59 1.09
N GLY A 138 5.32 5.24 0.59
CA GLY A 138 6.39 6.17 0.36
C GLY A 138 6.40 6.78 -1.04
N SER A 139 7.16 7.86 -1.22
CA SER A 139 7.62 8.40 -2.50
C SER A 139 9.08 8.01 -2.76
N GLU A 140 9.70 8.55 -3.81
CA GLU A 140 11.14 8.35 -4.05
C GLU A 140 12.01 8.89 -2.91
N GLU A 141 11.62 10.02 -2.33
CA GLU A 141 12.42 10.81 -1.38
C GLU A 141 12.05 10.55 0.10
N GLY A 142 10.82 10.09 0.37
CA GLY A 142 10.34 9.90 1.73
C GLY A 142 8.84 9.65 1.82
N ILE A 143 8.27 9.73 3.02
CA ILE A 143 6.81 9.71 3.20
C ILE A 143 6.32 11.16 3.14
N VAL A 144 5.47 11.48 2.17
CA VAL A 144 4.80 12.78 2.10
C VAL A 144 3.61 12.74 3.07
N VAL A 145 3.62 13.65 4.05
CA VAL A 145 2.53 13.81 5.01
C VAL A 145 1.81 15.12 4.69
N GLU A 146 0.61 14.98 4.13
CA GLU A 146 -0.31 16.09 3.97
C GLU A 146 -0.76 16.54 5.36
N THR A 147 -0.53 17.81 5.68
CA THR A 147 -1.07 18.38 6.91
C THR A 147 -2.56 18.64 6.66
N PRO A 148 -3.48 18.08 7.48
CA PRO A 148 -4.91 18.36 7.31
C PRO A 148 -5.14 19.86 7.37
N LYS A 149 -5.82 20.41 6.36
CA LYS A 149 -6.44 21.74 6.49
C LYS A 149 -7.56 21.58 7.51
N GLU A 150 -7.63 22.47 8.50
CA GLU A 150 -8.78 22.52 9.40
C GLU A 150 -10.03 22.79 8.56
N ASP A 151 -10.87 21.77 8.37
CA ASP A 151 -12.19 21.96 7.79
C ASP A 151 -13.05 22.74 8.80
N GLU A 152 -13.48 23.93 8.39
CA GLU A 152 -14.51 24.70 9.08
C GLU A 152 -15.74 23.81 9.31
N LYS A 153 -16.28 23.88 10.52
CA LYS A 153 -17.55 23.22 10.88
C LYS A 153 -18.61 23.57 9.83
N GLU A 154 -19.15 22.55 9.16
CA GLU A 154 -20.41 22.66 8.41
C GLU A 154 -21.52 23.08 9.38
N ASP A 155 -21.90 24.36 9.32
CA ASP A 155 -23.22 24.80 9.71
C ASP A 155 -24.22 24.25 8.68
N THR A 156 -24.99 23.25 9.10
CA THR A 156 -26.18 22.82 8.38
C THR A 156 -27.15 24.00 8.27
N ASN A 157 -27.30 24.56 7.07
CA ASN A 157 -28.48 25.35 6.76
C ASN A 157 -29.19 24.78 5.53
N THR A 158 -30.40 24.32 5.83
CA THR A 158 -31.37 23.69 4.95
C THR A 158 -31.67 24.58 3.75
N GLY A 159 -31.62 23.98 2.56
CA GLY A 159 -31.87 24.66 1.30
C GLY A 159 -33.29 25.18 1.15
N ASN A 160 -33.44 26.10 0.20
CA ASN A 160 -34.66 26.22 -0.56
C ASN A 160 -34.38 26.80 -1.96
N ASP A 161 -35.25 26.37 -2.88
CA ASP A 161 -35.58 26.99 -4.17
C ASP A 161 -34.74 26.65 -5.42
N ASN A 162 -35.07 25.48 -5.97
CA ASN A 162 -35.95 25.31 -7.13
C ASN A 162 -35.69 26.06 -8.45
N SER A 163 -36.01 25.33 -9.54
CA SER A 163 -36.22 25.72 -10.95
C SER A 163 -34.97 25.87 -11.82
N ASN A 164 -34.96 25.57 -13.13
CA ASN A 164 -35.76 24.78 -14.09
C ASN A 164 -35.10 25.09 -15.46
N SER A 165 -35.20 24.15 -16.42
CA SER A 165 -35.07 24.38 -17.88
C SER A 165 -33.66 24.75 -18.40
N GLY A 166 -33.14 24.25 -19.52
CA GLY A 166 -33.66 23.48 -20.65
C GLY A 166 -32.44 23.21 -21.57
N SER A 167 -32.34 22.00 -22.15
CA SER A 167 -32.67 21.71 -23.55
C SER A 167 -31.72 22.28 -24.63
N ASN A 168 -31.13 21.33 -25.36
CA ASN A 168 -30.84 21.29 -26.81
C ASN A 168 -29.60 21.97 -27.45
N ASN A 169 -28.68 21.09 -27.85
CA ASN A 169 -28.40 20.64 -29.23
C ASN A 169 -27.63 21.54 -30.25
N SER A 170 -26.64 20.86 -30.84
CA SER A 170 -26.15 20.88 -32.23
C SER A 170 -25.25 21.99 -32.78
N GLY A 171 -24.24 21.49 -33.50
CA GLY A 171 -23.72 22.04 -34.76
C GLY A 171 -22.23 22.37 -34.69
N ASN A 172 -21.41 22.24 -35.72
CA ASN A 172 -21.43 21.59 -37.03
C ASN A 172 -20.04 21.89 -37.65
N SER A 173 -19.50 20.95 -38.43
CA SER A 173 -18.57 21.07 -39.57
C SER A 173 -17.47 22.15 -39.64
N GLY A 174 -16.28 21.72 -40.06
CA GLY A 174 -15.32 22.54 -40.81
C GLY A 174 -14.22 21.69 -41.44
N SER A 175 -14.15 21.67 -42.77
CA SER A 175 -13.36 20.76 -43.62
C SER A 175 -12.24 21.49 -44.37
N SER A 176 -11.26 20.72 -44.87
CA SER A 176 -10.38 20.97 -46.04
C SER A 176 -9.16 21.92 -45.81
N ASN A 177 -8.04 21.87 -46.54
CA ASN A 177 -7.65 21.08 -47.72
C ASN A 177 -6.10 21.09 -47.94
N ASN A 178 -5.72 20.24 -48.89
CA ASN A 178 -4.41 19.82 -49.41
C ASN A 178 -3.63 20.85 -50.29
N GLY A 179 -2.33 20.57 -50.53
CA GLY A 179 -1.48 21.15 -51.60
C GLY A 179 0.02 21.12 -51.20
N GLY A 180 1.02 20.72 -51.99
CA GLY A 180 1.14 20.34 -53.40
C GLY A 180 2.51 20.80 -53.95
N ASN A 181 3.36 19.82 -54.32
CA ASN A 181 4.27 19.80 -55.48
C ASN A 181 5.58 20.66 -55.58
N ASN A 182 6.70 19.93 -55.68
CA ASN A 182 7.71 19.84 -56.78
C ASN A 182 8.50 21.07 -57.31
N GLY A 183 9.82 20.89 -57.48
CA GLY A 183 10.72 21.79 -58.22
C GLY A 183 12.12 21.18 -58.43
N ASN A 184 12.54 21.10 -59.70
CA ASN A 184 13.70 20.40 -60.24
C ASN A 184 14.81 21.37 -60.73
N SER A 185 16.02 20.82 -60.94
CA SER A 185 17.05 21.16 -61.93
C SER A 185 18.27 22.02 -61.51
N GLY A 186 19.47 21.53 -61.85
CA GLY A 186 20.74 22.28 -61.82
C GLY A 186 21.99 21.41 -62.06
N ASN A 187 22.76 21.69 -63.12
CA ASN A 187 23.65 20.78 -63.86
C ASN A 187 25.17 20.85 -63.50
N ASN A 188 25.89 19.76 -63.84
CA ASN A 188 27.29 19.59 -64.30
C ASN A 188 28.55 19.91 -63.43
N GLY A 189 29.49 18.94 -63.41
CA GLY A 189 30.93 19.16 -63.10
C GLY A 189 31.75 17.87 -62.98
N ASN A 190 32.67 17.64 -63.93
CA ASN A 190 33.54 16.47 -64.13
C ASN A 190 34.86 16.56 -63.33
N GLY A 191 35.46 15.43 -62.93
CA GLY A 191 36.87 15.35 -62.50
C GLY A 191 37.13 14.34 -61.36
N GLY A 192 37.71 13.17 -61.69
CA GLY A 192 37.84 12.04 -60.77
C GLY A 192 38.96 12.12 -59.73
N ASN A 193 38.85 11.30 -58.68
CA ASN A 193 39.96 10.57 -58.08
C ASN A 193 39.44 9.46 -57.13
N THR A 194 40.15 8.33 -57.15
CA THR A 194 40.09 7.08 -56.35
C THR A 194 39.05 6.88 -55.23
N THR A 195 38.16 5.91 -55.42
CA THR A 195 37.26 5.34 -54.41
C THR A 195 38.01 4.37 -53.47
N PRO A 196 38.03 4.57 -52.14
CA PRO A 196 38.38 3.52 -51.20
C PRO A 196 37.17 2.58 -51.02
N THR A 197 37.41 1.27 -51.09
CA THR A 197 36.40 0.23 -50.83
C THR A 197 35.86 0.34 -49.40
N PRO A 198 34.54 0.30 -49.17
CA PRO A 198 33.98 0.27 -47.82
C PRO A 198 34.34 -1.05 -47.14
N LYS A 199 34.79 -0.97 -45.89
CA LYS A 199 34.95 -2.14 -45.01
C LYS A 199 33.55 -2.73 -44.72
N PRO A 200 33.38 -4.06 -44.66
CA PRO A 200 32.10 -4.66 -44.30
C PRO A 200 31.70 -4.19 -42.90
N ASP A 201 30.47 -3.68 -42.79
CA ASP A 201 29.82 -3.34 -41.52
C ASP A 201 29.72 -4.62 -40.67
N PRO A 202 30.12 -4.61 -39.38
CA PRO A 202 29.87 -5.76 -38.51
C PRO A 202 28.37 -6.04 -38.47
N THR A 203 28.00 -7.27 -38.83
CA THR A 203 26.63 -7.77 -38.69
C THR A 203 26.13 -7.51 -37.26
N PRO A 204 24.92 -6.93 -37.08
CA PRO A 204 24.33 -6.77 -35.76
C PRO A 204 24.27 -8.12 -35.07
N THR A 205 24.88 -8.22 -33.89
CA THR A 205 24.61 -9.33 -32.97
C THR A 205 23.10 -9.35 -32.71
N PRO A 206 22.42 -10.51 -32.85
CA PRO A 206 21.01 -10.60 -32.52
C PRO A 206 20.79 -10.11 -31.09
N ASP A 207 19.82 -9.21 -30.91
CA ASP A 207 19.38 -8.81 -29.57
C ASP A 207 19.07 -10.07 -28.75
N PRO A 208 19.50 -10.14 -27.48
CA PRO A 208 19.11 -11.24 -26.61
C PRO A 208 17.59 -11.31 -26.60
N LYS A 209 17.07 -12.47 -27.02
CA LYS A 209 15.65 -12.80 -26.97
C LYS A 209 15.15 -12.49 -25.54
N PRO A 210 14.08 -11.70 -25.37
CA PRO A 210 13.50 -11.47 -24.05
C PRO A 210 13.29 -12.82 -23.36
N GLU A 211 13.87 -13.00 -22.18
CA GLU A 211 13.57 -14.17 -21.36
C GLU A 211 12.06 -14.19 -21.15
N GLU A 212 11.42 -15.32 -21.47
CA GLU A 212 10.02 -15.52 -21.15
C GLU A 212 9.84 -15.30 -19.65
N PRO A 213 8.83 -14.51 -19.22
CA PRO A 213 8.60 -14.28 -17.80
C PRO A 213 8.42 -15.63 -17.11
N LYS A 214 9.29 -15.88 -16.13
CA LYS A 214 9.22 -17.07 -15.27
C LYS A 214 7.77 -17.20 -14.75
N PRO A 215 7.16 -18.39 -14.81
CA PRO A 215 5.79 -18.58 -14.33
C PRO A 215 5.67 -18.04 -12.90
N GLU A 216 4.80 -17.05 -12.68
CA GLU A 216 4.49 -16.55 -11.33
C GLU A 216 4.06 -17.75 -10.48
N GLN A 217 4.89 -18.14 -9.52
CA GLN A 217 4.52 -19.17 -8.56
C GLN A 217 3.36 -18.64 -7.71
N PRO A 218 2.34 -19.48 -7.39
CA PRO A 218 1.26 -19.11 -6.50
C PRO A 218 1.82 -18.55 -5.19
N SER A 219 1.54 -17.28 -4.91
CA SER A 219 1.83 -16.65 -3.62
C SER A 219 0.59 -16.68 -2.73
N GLY A 220 0.77 -16.52 -1.42
CA GLY A 220 -0.31 -16.60 -0.43
C GLY A 220 -0.39 -17.93 0.32
N MET A 221 -1.29 -17.98 1.30
CA MET A 221 -1.47 -19.12 2.19
C MET A 221 -1.84 -20.39 1.43
N SER A 222 -1.33 -21.56 1.85
CA SER A 222 -1.79 -22.83 1.29
C SER A 222 -3.27 -23.03 1.61
N PHE A 223 -4.02 -23.65 0.70
CA PHE A 223 -5.46 -23.87 0.89
C PHE A 223 -5.77 -24.73 2.13
N SER A 224 -4.91 -25.71 2.44
CA SER A 224 -5.00 -26.52 3.67
C SER A 224 -4.82 -25.69 4.96
N THR A 225 -3.85 -24.77 4.98
CA THR A 225 -3.63 -23.87 6.12
C THR A 225 -4.78 -22.88 6.26
N PHE A 226 -5.30 -22.40 5.12
CA PHE A 226 -6.46 -21.52 5.07
C PHE A 226 -7.71 -22.21 5.61
N ALA A 227 -7.99 -23.45 5.19
CA ALA A 227 -9.10 -24.26 5.69
C ALA A 227 -9.06 -24.39 7.23
N GLY A 228 -7.88 -24.64 7.79
CA GLY A 228 -7.67 -24.73 9.24
C GLY A 228 -7.94 -23.43 10.02
N LYS A 229 -8.09 -22.28 9.34
CA LYS A 229 -8.38 -20.98 9.97
C LYS A 229 -9.83 -20.53 9.85
N LEU A 230 -10.65 -21.20 9.01
CA LEU A 230 -12.04 -20.79 8.74
C LEU A 230 -12.89 -20.71 10.02
N SER A 231 -12.79 -21.71 10.90
CA SER A 231 -13.54 -21.73 12.17
C SER A 231 -13.22 -20.52 13.06
N GLY A 232 -11.95 -20.11 13.12
CA GLY A 232 -11.51 -18.93 13.87
C GLY A 232 -11.97 -17.59 13.26
N MET A 233 -12.49 -17.60 12.03
CA MET A 233 -13.03 -16.43 11.34
C MET A 233 -14.56 -16.37 11.38
N GLY A 234 -15.21 -17.28 12.12
CA GLY A 234 -16.67 -17.30 12.31
C GLY A 234 -17.43 -18.21 11.35
N PHE A 235 -16.73 -18.98 10.51
CA PHE A 235 -17.38 -20.03 9.72
C PHE A 235 -17.65 -21.27 10.57
N ASP A 236 -18.79 -21.92 10.37
CA ASP A 236 -19.11 -23.17 11.04
C ASP A 236 -18.36 -24.37 10.42
N GLY A 237 -18.60 -25.58 10.95
CA GLY A 237 -17.96 -26.80 10.46
C GLY A 237 -18.33 -27.20 9.02
N SER A 238 -19.38 -26.61 8.44
CA SER A 238 -19.75 -26.77 7.04
C SER A 238 -19.19 -25.62 6.16
N GLY A 239 -18.47 -24.68 6.76
CA GLY A 239 -17.94 -23.51 6.08
C GLY A 239 -18.94 -22.38 5.92
N ASN A 240 -20.10 -22.43 6.57
CA ASN A 240 -21.14 -21.40 6.45
C ASN A 240 -20.90 -20.27 7.45
N TYR A 241 -21.23 -19.04 7.06
CA TYR A 241 -21.19 -17.88 7.93
C TYR A 241 -22.60 -17.33 8.14
N TYR A 242 -22.95 -17.10 9.40
CA TYR A 242 -24.26 -16.58 9.79
C TYR A 242 -24.12 -15.33 10.66
N GLU A 243 -25.00 -14.37 10.45
CA GLU A 243 -25.16 -13.21 11.34
C GLU A 243 -26.60 -13.13 11.82
N ASN A 244 -26.80 -13.16 13.13
CA ASN A 244 -28.13 -13.12 13.76
C ASN A 244 -29.12 -14.15 13.16
N GLY A 245 -28.62 -15.35 12.85
CA GLY A 245 -29.40 -16.43 12.23
C GLY A 245 -29.62 -16.30 10.72
N THR A 246 -29.16 -15.22 10.09
CA THR A 246 -29.23 -15.04 8.64
C THR A 246 -27.97 -15.59 8.00
N TYR A 247 -28.13 -16.45 6.99
CA TYR A 247 -27.02 -17.00 6.22
C TYR A 247 -26.41 -15.93 5.30
N MET A 248 -25.10 -15.73 5.38
CA MET A 248 -24.38 -14.73 4.60
C MET A 248 -23.67 -15.32 3.38
N GLY A 249 -23.13 -16.53 3.53
CA GLY A 249 -22.36 -17.20 2.50
C GLY A 249 -21.55 -18.37 3.06
N THR A 250 -20.86 -19.05 2.16
CA THR A 250 -20.05 -20.24 2.47
C THR A 250 -18.63 -20.07 1.94
N VAL A 251 -17.68 -20.62 2.69
CA VAL A 251 -16.31 -20.82 2.24
C VAL A 251 -15.90 -22.27 2.48
N SER A 252 -15.40 -22.91 1.44
CA SER A 252 -14.76 -24.22 1.53
C SER A 252 -13.35 -24.16 0.96
N ALA A 253 -12.45 -24.94 1.53
CA ALA A 253 -11.10 -25.06 1.02
C ALA A 253 -10.55 -26.45 1.29
N ASP A 254 -9.79 -26.97 0.34
CA ASP A 254 -9.13 -28.28 0.41
C ASP A 254 -7.68 -28.18 -0.09
N GLY A 255 -7.04 -29.26 -0.51
CA GLY A 255 -5.69 -29.19 -1.06
C GLY A 255 -5.60 -28.56 -2.46
N GLY A 256 -6.70 -28.52 -3.20
CA GLY A 256 -6.77 -28.11 -4.61
C GLY A 256 -7.27 -26.69 -4.83
N GLY A 257 -8.00 -26.10 -3.88
CA GLY A 257 -8.50 -24.73 -4.03
C GLY A 257 -9.27 -24.21 -2.84
N ALA A 258 -9.77 -22.98 -2.99
CA ALA A 258 -10.77 -22.38 -2.12
C ALA A 258 -11.95 -21.88 -2.94
N TYR A 259 -13.15 -22.20 -2.47
CA TYR A 259 -14.41 -21.78 -3.06
C TYR A 259 -15.17 -20.88 -2.08
N PHE A 260 -15.76 -19.82 -2.60
CA PHE A 260 -16.57 -18.87 -1.87
C PHE A 260 -17.91 -18.73 -2.58
N ALA A 261 -18.99 -18.80 -1.81
CA ALA A 261 -20.33 -18.40 -2.21
C ALA A 261 -20.73 -17.19 -1.36
N LEU A 262 -20.85 -16.02 -2.00
CA LEU A 262 -21.18 -14.75 -1.37
C LEU A 262 -22.63 -14.41 -1.72
N GLU A 263 -23.56 -14.54 -0.78
CA GLU A 263 -25.00 -14.42 -1.06
C GLU A 263 -25.66 -13.23 -0.37
N GLN A 264 -25.10 -12.75 0.73
CA GLN A 264 -25.52 -11.52 1.40
C GLN A 264 -24.32 -10.64 1.70
N ASN A 265 -24.61 -9.39 2.07
CA ASN A 265 -23.61 -8.40 2.43
C ASN A 265 -23.89 -7.83 3.82
N SER A 266 -22.84 -7.75 4.64
CA SER A 266 -22.83 -6.99 5.88
C SER A 266 -21.43 -6.46 6.12
N ALA A 267 -21.26 -5.41 6.92
CA ALA A 267 -19.92 -4.86 7.19
C ALA A 267 -18.96 -5.89 7.80
N SER A 268 -19.48 -6.73 8.70
CA SER A 268 -18.72 -7.79 9.36
C SER A 268 -18.35 -8.93 8.40
N PHE A 269 -19.33 -9.48 7.68
CA PHE A 269 -19.08 -10.52 6.67
C PHE A 269 -18.12 -10.02 5.57
N ASN A 270 -18.31 -8.80 5.09
CA ASN A 270 -17.45 -8.16 4.10
C ASN A 270 -15.98 -8.08 4.56
N SER A 271 -15.78 -7.72 5.83
CA SER A 271 -14.44 -7.67 6.43
C SER A 271 -13.79 -9.06 6.48
N VAL A 272 -14.56 -10.09 6.85
CA VAL A 272 -14.12 -11.49 6.87
C VAL A 272 -13.73 -11.96 5.46
N ILE A 273 -14.56 -11.71 4.45
CA ILE A 273 -14.29 -12.12 3.06
C ILE A 273 -13.05 -11.40 2.51
N LYS A 274 -12.91 -10.10 2.76
CA LYS A 274 -11.71 -9.35 2.36
C LYS A 274 -10.45 -9.92 3.02
N ASN A 275 -10.54 -10.30 4.30
CA ASN A 275 -9.43 -10.95 5.00
C ASN A 275 -9.10 -12.32 4.37
N CYS A 276 -10.10 -13.15 4.06
CA CYS A 276 -9.90 -14.43 3.39
C CYS A 276 -9.20 -14.26 2.03
N PHE A 277 -9.64 -13.31 1.20
CA PHE A 277 -8.99 -13.04 -0.08
C PHE A 277 -7.55 -12.57 0.10
N ASN A 278 -7.26 -11.69 1.08
CA ASN A 278 -5.89 -11.26 1.36
C ASN A 278 -4.99 -12.39 1.89
N MET A 279 -5.55 -13.41 2.54
CA MET A 279 -4.77 -14.58 2.97
C MET A 279 -4.37 -15.46 1.78
N LEU A 280 -5.27 -15.63 0.81
CA LEU A 280 -5.03 -16.46 -0.38
C LEU A 280 -4.30 -15.72 -1.50
N LEU A 281 -4.50 -14.40 -1.59
CA LEU A 281 -3.96 -13.47 -2.59
C LEU A 281 -3.39 -12.24 -1.86
N PRO A 282 -2.16 -12.32 -1.31
CA PRO A 282 -1.60 -11.29 -0.45
C PRO A 282 -1.47 -9.90 -1.09
N THR A 283 -1.26 -9.84 -2.41
CA THR A 283 -1.08 -8.57 -3.12
C THR A 283 -2.35 -8.15 -3.86
N LYS A 284 -3.19 -9.10 -4.26
CA LYS A 284 -4.39 -8.85 -5.09
C LYS A 284 -5.73 -9.14 -4.41
N GLY A 285 -5.75 -9.60 -3.16
CA GLY A 285 -6.99 -9.94 -2.46
C GLY A 285 -7.95 -8.76 -2.28
N GLY A 286 -7.42 -7.57 -1.99
CA GLY A 286 -8.21 -6.34 -1.95
C GLY A 286 -8.79 -5.97 -3.31
N GLN A 287 -8.02 -6.16 -4.38
CA GLN A 287 -8.46 -5.94 -5.75
C GLN A 287 -9.60 -6.92 -6.11
N LEU A 288 -9.45 -8.20 -5.79
CA LEU A 288 -10.50 -9.20 -5.98
C LEU A 288 -11.78 -8.83 -5.23
N TYR A 289 -11.66 -8.42 -3.97
CA TYR A 289 -12.80 -7.98 -3.18
C TYR A 289 -13.55 -6.82 -3.86
N SER A 290 -12.81 -5.80 -4.33
CA SER A 290 -13.41 -4.68 -5.07
C SER A 290 -14.12 -5.12 -6.34
N MET A 291 -13.57 -6.09 -7.10
CA MET A 291 -14.21 -6.61 -8.31
C MET A 291 -15.55 -7.27 -8.01
N VAL A 292 -15.63 -8.09 -6.96
CA VAL A 292 -16.88 -8.80 -6.62
C VAL A 292 -17.86 -7.94 -5.82
N SER A 293 -17.44 -6.76 -5.35
CA SER A 293 -18.32 -5.81 -4.65
C SER A 293 -19.04 -4.84 -5.59
N SER A 294 -18.79 -4.91 -6.89
CA SER A 294 -19.41 -4.09 -7.93
C SER A 294 -19.93 -4.98 -9.06
N PRO A 295 -20.84 -4.51 -9.93
CA PRO A 295 -21.27 -5.29 -11.08
C PRO A 295 -20.09 -5.74 -11.94
N PHE A 296 -20.03 -7.03 -12.25
CA PHE A 296 -18.96 -7.62 -13.08
C PHE A 296 -19.56 -8.66 -14.04
N SER A 297 -18.83 -8.97 -15.10
CA SER A 297 -19.09 -10.14 -15.95
C SER A 297 -18.22 -11.31 -15.52
N ASP A 298 -18.78 -12.51 -15.61
CA ASP A 298 -18.08 -13.76 -15.33
C ASP A 298 -16.72 -13.80 -16.05
N GLN A 299 -15.68 -14.08 -15.29
CA GLN A 299 -14.31 -14.03 -15.81
C GLN A 299 -13.35 -14.88 -14.99
N THR A 300 -12.25 -15.25 -15.65
CA THR A 300 -11.10 -15.91 -15.04
C THR A 300 -9.88 -15.03 -15.18
N LEU A 301 -9.16 -14.85 -14.07
CA LEU A 301 -8.04 -13.93 -13.92
C LEU A 301 -6.85 -14.65 -13.30
N LYS A 302 -5.65 -14.13 -13.55
CA LYS A 302 -4.46 -14.52 -12.81
C LYS A 302 -4.15 -13.47 -11.74
N MET A 303 -4.12 -13.93 -10.49
CA MET A 303 -3.82 -13.09 -9.34
C MET A 303 -2.82 -13.81 -8.45
N ASP A 304 -1.69 -13.19 -8.14
CA ASP A 304 -0.70 -13.76 -7.21
C ASP A 304 -0.26 -15.17 -7.60
N GLY A 305 -0.04 -15.41 -8.91
CA GLY A 305 0.27 -16.73 -9.45
C GLY A 305 -0.88 -17.76 -9.44
N ARG A 306 -2.06 -17.39 -8.93
CA ARG A 306 -3.25 -18.25 -8.82
C ARG A 306 -4.27 -17.97 -9.91
N THR A 307 -5.07 -18.98 -10.22
CA THR A 307 -6.25 -18.84 -11.07
C THR A 307 -7.43 -18.43 -10.21
N VAL A 308 -8.06 -17.30 -10.53
CA VAL A 308 -9.25 -16.80 -9.85
C VAL A 308 -10.39 -16.76 -10.86
N THR A 309 -11.46 -17.52 -10.60
CA THR A 309 -12.68 -17.47 -11.40
C THR A 309 -13.78 -16.83 -10.57
N ILE A 310 -14.38 -15.77 -11.09
CA ILE A 310 -15.55 -15.11 -10.49
C ILE A 310 -16.75 -15.29 -11.41
N LYS A 311 -17.89 -15.69 -10.85
CA LYS A 311 -19.15 -15.84 -11.60
C LYS A 311 -20.33 -15.38 -10.77
N ASN A 312 -21.29 -14.74 -11.42
CA ASN A 312 -22.60 -14.53 -10.83
C ASN A 312 -23.38 -15.84 -10.84
N PHE A 313 -24.10 -16.16 -9.76
CA PHE A 313 -25.02 -17.29 -9.73
C PHE A 313 -26.25 -16.94 -8.89
N GLY A 314 -27.45 -17.26 -9.38
CA GLY A 314 -28.68 -17.03 -8.63
C GLY A 314 -28.75 -15.63 -8.01
N ASN A 315 -28.74 -15.58 -6.68
CA ASN A 315 -28.77 -14.40 -5.82
C ASN A 315 -27.39 -13.97 -5.27
N GLY A 316 -26.29 -14.52 -5.77
CA GLY A 316 -24.96 -14.30 -5.21
C GLY A 316 -23.81 -14.40 -6.21
N ILE A 317 -22.60 -14.47 -5.66
CA ILE A 317 -21.33 -14.46 -6.40
C ILE A 317 -20.49 -15.64 -5.95
N SER A 318 -19.98 -16.40 -6.91
CA SER A 318 -19.02 -17.46 -6.66
C SER A 318 -17.62 -16.97 -6.99
N VAL A 319 -16.68 -17.29 -6.10
CA VAL A 319 -15.25 -17.05 -6.32
C VAL A 319 -14.54 -18.38 -6.10
N ASN A 320 -13.79 -18.83 -7.10
CA ASN A 320 -12.96 -20.03 -7.01
C ASN A 320 -11.51 -19.64 -7.22
N ILE A 321 -10.66 -19.98 -6.26
CA ILE A 321 -9.22 -19.70 -6.28
C ILE A 321 -8.50 -21.04 -6.29
N THR A 322 -7.76 -21.32 -7.35
CA THR A 322 -6.90 -22.51 -7.50
C THR A 322 -5.48 -22.10 -7.82
N ASN A 323 -4.53 -23.03 -7.76
CA ASN A 323 -3.22 -22.81 -8.37
C ASN A 323 -3.35 -22.65 -9.90
#